data_AF-A0A968Z049-F1
#
_entry.id   AF-A0A968Z049-F1
#
_cell.length_a   1.000
_cell.length_b   1.000
_cell.length_c   1.000
_cell.angle_alpha   90.00
_cell.angle_beta   90.00
_cell.angle_gamma   90.00
#
_symmetry.space_group_name_H-M   'P 1'
#
loop_
_entity.id
_entity.type
_entity.pdbx_description
1 polymer ?
#
loop_
_entity_poly.entity_id
_entity_poly.type
_entity_poly.pdbx_seq_one_letter_code
_entity_poly.pdbx_strand_id
1 'polypeptide(L)'
;PRYQPLPQQRSTQSFSTANASGSTSQAASIIEAVEAGTTALLIDEDTAAANFMSRDRRMQALIAQEKEPITPFVDKVQQLYRDCGISTILVMGGSGDYFDVADTVIAMENYQPAEVTQVAQAIARQYPSDRVSEGGSHFGALTSRVILPASLNPSKGHRDVSLKVRDTDELRFGTEEVDLSAVEQLIEPGQLRAIAAAMVYAQRYYFDAQKNLSAVLDSVMKDIERQGLDVLSDRVVSDFSGFRRFELAAAINRLRSLKIRD
;
A
#
# COMPACT_ATOMS: atom_id res chain seq x y z
N PRO A 1 7.33 -6.70 -8.45
CA PRO A 1 6.75 -7.32 -9.67
C PRO A 1 7.03 -6.45 -10.91
N ARG A 2 7.62 -7.01 -11.98
CA ARG A 2 8.06 -6.24 -13.16
C ARG A 2 6.94 -5.38 -13.73
N TYR A 3 7.11 -4.06 -13.70
CA TYR A 3 6.51 -3.22 -14.74
C TYR A 3 7.46 -3.20 -15.94
N GLN A 4 6.92 -3.22 -17.14
CA GLN A 4 7.71 -2.94 -18.34
C GLN A 4 8.08 -1.45 -18.37
N PRO A 5 9.17 -1.05 -19.07
CA PRO A 5 9.66 0.32 -19.04
C PRO A 5 8.54 1.31 -19.38
N LEU A 6 8.38 2.31 -18.51
CA LEU A 6 7.41 3.39 -18.70
C LEU A 6 7.74 4.17 -19.99
N PRO A 7 6.78 4.95 -20.53
CA PRO A 7 7.10 5.97 -21.53
C PRO A 7 8.33 6.77 -21.06
N GLN A 8 9.36 6.90 -21.90
CA GLN A 8 10.70 7.44 -21.59
C GLN A 8 11.76 6.45 -21.03
N GLN A 9 11.60 5.12 -21.16
CA GLN A 9 12.61 4.12 -20.76
C GLN A 9 12.99 4.16 -19.26
N ARG A 10 12.10 4.64 -18.38
CA ARG A 10 12.37 4.62 -16.95
C ARG A 10 12.28 3.19 -16.41
N SER A 11 13.32 2.78 -15.68
CA SER A 11 13.30 1.52 -14.93
C SER A 11 12.22 1.57 -13.86
N THR A 12 11.58 0.44 -13.66
CA THR A 12 10.49 0.26 -12.71
C THR A 12 10.90 -0.59 -11.50
N GLN A 13 12.15 -1.04 -11.50
CA GLN A 13 12.76 -1.70 -10.35
C GLN A 13 13.00 -0.71 -9.20
N SER A 14 13.20 0.58 -9.53
CA SER A 14 13.34 1.70 -8.59
C SER A 14 12.46 2.87 -9.06
N PHE A 15 11.14 2.65 -9.06
CA PHE A 15 10.19 3.65 -9.53
C PHE A 15 10.10 4.84 -8.56
N SER A 16 10.07 6.06 -9.11
CA SER A 16 9.87 7.31 -8.36
C SER A 16 9.06 8.31 -9.18
N THR A 17 8.10 8.97 -8.54
CA THR A 17 7.28 10.03 -9.13
C THR A 17 6.74 10.97 -8.05
N ALA A 18 6.55 12.24 -8.38
CA ALA A 18 5.83 13.20 -7.54
C ALA A 18 4.32 13.27 -7.89
N ASN A 19 3.90 12.57 -8.95
CA ASN A 19 2.54 12.57 -9.47
C ASN A 19 2.22 11.19 -10.07
N ALA A 20 1.75 10.26 -9.24
CA ALA A 20 1.38 8.91 -9.66
C ALA A 20 -0.04 8.91 -10.27
N SER A 21 -0.24 8.17 -11.36
CA SER A 21 -1.59 7.85 -11.85
C SER A 21 -2.31 6.90 -10.90
N GLY A 22 -3.64 6.78 -11.00
CA GLY A 22 -4.44 5.90 -10.12
C GLY A 22 -3.93 4.45 -10.07
N SER A 23 -3.69 3.83 -11.22
CA SER A 23 -3.15 2.46 -11.28
C SER A 23 -1.72 2.34 -10.74
N THR A 24 -0.91 3.39 -10.92
CA THR A 24 0.47 3.42 -10.39
C THR A 24 0.47 3.57 -8.87
N SER A 25 -0.36 4.46 -8.31
CA SER A 25 -0.45 4.69 -6.87
C SER A 25 -1.04 3.49 -6.13
N GLN A 26 -2.02 2.79 -6.72
CA GLN A 26 -2.55 1.57 -6.15
C GLN A 26 -1.52 0.44 -6.10
N ALA A 27 -0.84 0.21 -7.21
CA ALA A 27 0.19 -0.82 -7.25
C ALA A 27 1.37 -0.49 -6.33
N ALA A 28 1.77 0.79 -6.20
CA ALA A 28 2.72 1.22 -5.18
C ALA A 28 2.20 0.94 -3.76
N SER A 29 0.94 1.29 -3.46
CA SER A 29 0.32 1.07 -2.15
C SER A 29 0.30 -0.40 -1.74
N ILE A 30 0.04 -1.32 -2.69
CA ILE A 30 0.11 -2.76 -2.42
C ILE A 30 1.53 -3.18 -2.07
N ILE A 31 2.54 -2.80 -2.87
CA ILE A 31 3.93 -3.18 -2.62
C ILE A 31 4.43 -2.61 -1.29
N GLU A 32 4.02 -1.39 -0.95
CA GLU A 32 4.31 -0.76 0.33
C GLU A 32 3.65 -1.49 1.51
N ALA A 33 2.40 -1.93 1.36
CA ALA A 33 1.71 -2.72 2.38
C ALA A 33 2.37 -4.10 2.56
N VAL A 34 2.80 -4.74 1.48
CA VAL A 34 3.56 -5.99 1.51
C VAL A 34 4.91 -5.79 2.22
N GLU A 35 5.66 -4.74 1.91
CA GLU A 35 6.92 -4.42 2.60
C GLU A 35 6.71 -4.14 4.10
N ALA A 36 5.62 -3.44 4.44
CA ALA A 36 5.23 -3.21 5.81
C ALA A 36 4.77 -4.48 6.54
N GLY A 37 4.68 -5.62 5.85
CA GLY A 37 4.40 -6.93 6.43
C GLY A 37 2.91 -7.26 6.56
N THR A 38 2.07 -6.75 5.65
CA THR A 38 0.65 -7.13 5.66
C THR A 38 0.47 -8.62 5.32
N THR A 39 -0.54 -9.23 5.92
CA THR A 39 -0.97 -10.61 5.61
C THR A 39 -2.30 -10.66 4.86
N ALA A 40 -2.98 -9.51 4.75
CA ALA A 40 -4.24 -9.38 4.05
C ALA A 40 -4.37 -8.04 3.32
N LEU A 41 -4.99 -8.05 2.14
CA LEU A 41 -5.39 -6.87 1.40
C LEU A 41 -6.91 -6.79 1.35
N LEU A 42 -7.45 -5.59 1.55
CA LEU A 42 -8.87 -5.27 1.36
C LEU A 42 -8.96 -4.31 0.19
N ILE A 43 -9.70 -4.70 -0.85
CA ILE A 43 -9.84 -3.90 -2.07
C ILE A 43 -11.33 -3.79 -2.40
N ASP A 44 -11.75 -2.59 -2.78
CA ASP A 44 -13.07 -2.31 -3.31
C ASP A 44 -12.95 -1.88 -4.77
N GLU A 45 -13.66 -2.56 -5.67
CA GLU A 45 -13.67 -2.22 -7.10
C GLU A 45 -14.12 -0.78 -7.35
N ASP A 46 -15.07 -0.26 -6.56
CA ASP A 46 -15.66 1.06 -6.77
C ASP A 46 -14.67 2.21 -6.52
N THR A 47 -13.66 2.00 -5.69
CA THR A 47 -12.60 2.98 -5.43
C THR A 47 -11.31 2.64 -6.17
N ALA A 48 -11.28 1.51 -6.91
CA ALA A 48 -10.10 1.06 -7.60
C ALA A 48 -9.94 1.60 -9.02
N ALA A 49 -8.69 1.68 -9.49
CA ALA A 49 -8.42 2.02 -10.87
C ALA A 49 -8.78 0.81 -11.76
N ALA A 50 -9.77 0.98 -12.63
CA ALA A 50 -10.26 -0.10 -13.49
C ALA A 50 -9.15 -0.78 -14.31
N ASN A 51 -8.21 0.00 -14.85
CA ASN A 51 -7.06 -0.51 -15.62
C ASN A 51 -6.02 -1.24 -14.76
N PHE A 52 -6.06 -1.10 -13.44
CA PHE A 52 -5.29 -1.91 -12.51
C PHE A 52 -6.02 -3.23 -12.19
N MET A 53 -7.34 -3.21 -12.05
CA MET A 53 -8.12 -4.36 -11.61
C MET A 53 -8.16 -5.49 -12.62
N SER A 54 -8.53 -5.21 -13.87
CA SER A 54 -8.57 -6.22 -14.92
C SER A 54 -8.31 -5.61 -16.29
N ARG A 55 -8.13 -6.48 -17.28
CA ARG A 55 -7.93 -6.08 -18.66
C ARG A 55 -8.52 -7.11 -19.60
N ASP A 56 -9.55 -6.74 -20.34
CA ASP A 56 -10.24 -7.67 -21.22
C ASP A 56 -9.39 -8.06 -22.46
N ARG A 57 -9.84 -9.11 -23.15
CA ARG A 57 -9.17 -9.62 -24.36
C ARG A 57 -9.14 -8.60 -25.51
N ARG A 58 -10.10 -7.69 -25.58
CA ARG A 58 -10.18 -6.67 -26.65
C ARG A 58 -9.09 -5.61 -26.46
N MET A 59 -8.91 -5.16 -25.23
CA MET A 59 -7.86 -4.22 -24.82
C MET A 59 -6.47 -4.82 -24.93
N GLN A 60 -6.31 -6.12 -24.67
CA GLN A 60 -5.06 -6.85 -24.97
C GLN A 60 -4.77 -6.92 -26.48
N ALA A 61 -5.79 -7.00 -27.33
CA ALA A 61 -5.63 -6.99 -28.79
C ALA A 61 -5.28 -5.60 -29.34
N LEU A 62 -5.94 -4.58 -28.80
CA LEU A 62 -5.85 -3.20 -29.29
C LEU A 62 -4.51 -2.55 -28.91
N ILE A 63 -4.08 -2.74 -27.67
CA ILE A 63 -2.86 -2.15 -27.13
C ILE A 63 -1.88 -3.28 -26.81
N ALA A 64 -0.77 -3.34 -27.54
CA ALA A 64 0.29 -4.31 -27.26
C ALA A 64 0.74 -4.19 -25.79
N GLN A 65 1.03 -5.33 -25.16
CA GLN A 65 1.49 -5.41 -23.77
C GLN A 65 2.66 -4.45 -23.48
N GLU A 66 3.58 -4.30 -24.44
CA GLU A 66 4.75 -3.40 -24.38
C GLU A 66 4.40 -1.91 -24.21
N LYS A 67 3.16 -1.52 -24.55
CA LYS A 67 2.67 -0.14 -24.45
C LYS A 67 1.77 0.10 -23.24
N GLU A 68 1.36 -0.96 -22.53
CA GLU A 68 0.59 -0.90 -21.29
C GLU A 68 1.45 -1.49 -20.15
N PRO A 69 2.21 -0.66 -19.43
CA PRO A 69 3.27 -1.15 -18.54
C PRO A 69 2.76 -1.84 -17.26
N ILE A 70 1.43 -1.89 -17.05
CA ILE A 70 0.78 -2.35 -15.83
C ILE A 70 0.22 -3.75 -16.04
N THR A 71 0.73 -4.70 -15.25
CA THR A 71 0.12 -6.02 -15.13
C THR A 71 -1.16 -5.92 -14.29
N PRO A 72 -2.32 -6.38 -14.80
CA PRO A 72 -3.57 -6.36 -14.05
C PRO A 72 -3.50 -7.17 -12.75
N PHE A 73 -4.21 -6.73 -11.72
CA PHE A 73 -4.22 -7.34 -10.40
C PHE A 73 -4.76 -8.77 -10.40
N VAL A 74 -5.76 -9.05 -11.24
CA VAL A 74 -6.31 -10.40 -11.45
C VAL A 74 -5.21 -11.42 -11.84
N ASP A 75 -4.15 -10.98 -12.53
CA ASP A 75 -3.04 -11.86 -12.93
C ASP A 75 -1.97 -12.00 -11.83
N LYS A 76 -2.04 -11.19 -10.77
CA LYS A 76 -1.10 -11.18 -9.64
C LYS A 76 -1.69 -11.67 -8.33
N VAL A 77 -3.01 -11.63 -8.15
CA VAL A 77 -3.69 -11.94 -6.88
C VAL A 77 -3.38 -13.36 -6.37
N GLN A 78 -3.42 -14.38 -7.23
CA GLN A 78 -3.04 -15.75 -6.82
C GLN A 78 -1.56 -15.89 -6.50
N GLN A 79 -0.70 -15.07 -7.11
CA GLN A 79 0.74 -15.10 -6.84
C GLN A 79 1.04 -14.47 -5.49
N LEU A 80 0.33 -13.41 -5.10
CA LEU A 80 0.41 -12.85 -3.74
C LEU A 80 0.08 -13.90 -2.68
N TYR A 81 -0.98 -14.68 -2.90
CA TYR A 81 -1.33 -15.75 -1.98
C TYR A 81 -0.29 -16.87 -1.95
N ARG A 82 0.04 -17.44 -3.12
CA ARG A 82 0.94 -18.61 -3.20
C ARG A 82 2.39 -18.31 -2.83
N ASP A 83 2.93 -17.17 -3.30
CA ASP A 83 4.36 -16.85 -3.14
C ASP A 83 4.63 -16.01 -1.89
N CYS A 84 3.66 -15.18 -1.45
CA CYS A 84 3.84 -14.26 -0.32
C CYS A 84 2.97 -14.61 0.90
N GLY A 85 2.03 -15.55 0.79
CA GLY A 85 1.11 -15.90 1.88
C GLY A 85 0.09 -14.80 2.21
N ILE A 86 -0.16 -13.87 1.28
CA ILE A 86 -1.02 -12.71 1.49
C ILE A 86 -2.39 -12.98 0.92
N SER A 87 -3.40 -12.96 1.78
CA SER A 87 -4.80 -13.13 1.38
C SER A 87 -5.37 -11.83 0.82
N THR A 88 -6.39 -11.91 -0.02
CA THR A 88 -7.10 -10.73 -0.53
C THR A 88 -8.60 -10.92 -0.37
N ILE A 89 -9.26 -9.93 0.23
CA ILE A 89 -10.71 -9.78 0.19
C ILE A 89 -11.00 -8.66 -0.80
N LEU A 90 -11.80 -8.97 -1.80
CA LEU A 90 -12.08 -8.08 -2.91
C LEU A 90 -13.60 -7.96 -3.09
N VAL A 91 -14.12 -6.74 -2.96
CA VAL A 91 -15.49 -6.41 -3.35
C VAL A 91 -15.52 -6.21 -4.86
N MET A 92 -16.41 -6.93 -5.55
CA MET A 92 -16.58 -6.88 -7.00
C MET A 92 -18.07 -6.73 -7.33
N GLY A 93 -18.36 -5.99 -8.40
CA GLY A 93 -19.68 -5.89 -9.01
C GLY A 93 -19.66 -5.74 -10.54
N GLY A 94 -18.51 -5.36 -11.13
CA GLY A 94 -18.38 -5.03 -12.54
C GLY A 94 -17.73 -6.11 -13.41
N SER A 95 -16.92 -7.01 -12.84
CA SER A 95 -16.20 -8.04 -13.59
C SER A 95 -16.30 -9.44 -12.98
N GLY A 96 -16.54 -10.44 -13.85
CA GLY A 96 -16.46 -11.87 -13.52
C GLY A 96 -15.08 -12.48 -13.70
N ASP A 97 -14.06 -11.72 -14.12
CA ASP A 97 -12.69 -12.23 -14.38
C ASP A 97 -12.05 -12.87 -13.14
N TYR A 98 -12.52 -12.49 -11.94
CA TYR A 98 -11.99 -13.01 -10.68
C TYR A 98 -12.58 -14.37 -10.28
N PHE A 99 -13.66 -14.86 -10.92
CA PHE A 99 -14.22 -16.16 -10.60
C PHE A 99 -13.25 -17.31 -10.89
N ASP A 100 -12.37 -17.16 -11.88
CA ASP A 100 -11.34 -18.16 -12.21
C ASP A 100 -10.27 -18.28 -11.13
N VAL A 101 -10.07 -17.23 -10.34
CA VAL A 101 -8.97 -17.13 -9.39
C VAL A 101 -9.39 -17.12 -7.92
N ALA A 102 -10.68 -16.94 -7.64
CA ALA A 102 -11.21 -16.84 -6.28
C ALA A 102 -11.37 -18.22 -5.61
N ASP A 103 -10.90 -18.31 -4.37
CA ASP A 103 -11.13 -19.49 -3.51
C ASP A 103 -12.54 -19.53 -2.93
N THR A 104 -13.14 -18.37 -2.67
CA THR A 104 -14.47 -18.23 -2.08
C THR A 104 -15.17 -17.03 -2.70
N VAL A 105 -16.45 -17.20 -3.05
CA VAL A 105 -17.29 -16.11 -3.58
C VAL A 105 -18.50 -15.96 -2.68
N ILE A 106 -18.69 -14.76 -2.14
CA ILE A 106 -19.83 -14.40 -1.30
C ILE A 106 -20.67 -13.38 -2.06
N ALA A 107 -21.93 -13.71 -2.31
CA ALA A 107 -22.92 -12.77 -2.82
C ALA A 107 -23.61 -12.09 -1.64
N MET A 108 -23.84 -10.78 -1.75
CA MET A 108 -24.64 -10.01 -0.81
C MET A 108 -25.99 -9.68 -1.46
N GLU A 109 -27.08 -10.28 -0.98
CA GLU A 109 -28.43 -10.00 -1.47
C GLU A 109 -29.30 -9.51 -0.32
N ASN A 110 -29.91 -8.33 -0.46
CA ASN A 110 -30.72 -7.71 0.62
C ASN A 110 -29.99 -7.68 1.98
N TYR A 111 -28.70 -7.36 1.97
CA TYR A 111 -27.81 -7.34 3.14
C TYR A 111 -27.60 -8.71 3.81
N GLN A 112 -27.89 -9.81 3.11
CA GLN A 112 -27.63 -11.18 3.58
C GLN A 112 -26.49 -11.81 2.77
N PRO A 113 -25.43 -12.32 3.43
CA PRO A 113 -24.35 -13.03 2.76
C PRO A 113 -24.76 -14.45 2.41
N ALA A 114 -24.45 -14.89 1.19
CA ALA A 114 -24.55 -16.28 0.76
C ALA A 114 -23.25 -16.70 0.05
N GLU A 115 -22.68 -17.85 0.44
CA GLU A 115 -21.57 -18.43 -0.28
C GLU A 115 -22.08 -19.02 -1.61
N VAL A 116 -21.56 -18.51 -2.72
CA VAL A 116 -21.95 -18.87 -4.08
C VAL A 116 -20.76 -19.38 -4.90
N THR A 117 -19.71 -19.85 -4.24
CA THR A 117 -18.45 -20.32 -4.86
C THR A 117 -18.69 -21.32 -6.00
N GLN A 118 -19.53 -22.33 -5.77
CA GLN A 118 -19.82 -23.35 -6.78
C GLN A 118 -20.57 -22.79 -8.01
N VAL A 119 -21.45 -21.82 -7.79
CA VAL A 119 -22.20 -21.14 -8.86
C VAL A 119 -21.25 -20.28 -9.69
N ALA A 120 -20.39 -19.50 -9.05
CA ALA A 120 -19.37 -18.69 -9.71
C ALA A 120 -18.41 -19.54 -10.57
N GLN A 121 -17.94 -20.67 -10.02
CA GLN A 121 -17.09 -21.62 -10.76
C GLN A 121 -17.82 -22.26 -11.95
N ALA A 122 -19.12 -22.55 -11.82
CA ALA A 122 -19.92 -23.08 -12.93
C ALA A 122 -20.08 -22.04 -14.05
N ILE A 123 -20.32 -20.77 -13.70
CA ILE A 123 -20.41 -19.65 -14.65
C ILE A 123 -19.09 -19.46 -15.38
N ALA A 124 -17.96 -19.45 -14.67
CA ALA A 124 -16.63 -19.31 -15.27
C ALA A 124 -16.32 -20.43 -16.28
N ARG A 125 -16.75 -21.67 -16.01
CA ARG A 125 -16.63 -22.79 -16.96
C ARG A 125 -17.56 -22.66 -18.17
N GLN A 126 -18.77 -22.12 -17.98
CA GLN A 126 -19.74 -21.92 -19.05
C GLN A 126 -19.34 -20.77 -19.98
N TYR A 127 -18.73 -19.72 -19.42
CA TYR A 127 -18.29 -18.52 -20.12
C TYR A 127 -16.78 -18.31 -19.89
N PRO A 128 -15.92 -19.14 -20.51
CA PRO A 128 -14.49 -19.07 -20.28
C PRO A 128 -13.92 -17.72 -20.72
N SER A 129 -12.96 -17.20 -19.94
CA SER A 129 -12.24 -15.99 -20.29
C SER A 129 -11.25 -16.27 -21.42
N ASP A 130 -11.29 -15.45 -22.48
CA ASP A 130 -10.28 -15.45 -23.55
C ASP A 130 -9.03 -14.62 -23.18
N ARG A 131 -8.95 -14.09 -21.95
CA ARG A 131 -7.82 -13.29 -21.49
C ARG A 131 -6.54 -14.12 -21.48
N VAL A 132 -5.44 -13.50 -21.89
CA VAL A 132 -4.10 -14.06 -21.72
C VAL A 132 -3.55 -13.53 -20.40
N SER A 133 -3.11 -14.41 -19.50
CA SER A 133 -2.50 -13.97 -18.24
C SER A 133 -1.17 -13.27 -18.48
N GLU A 134 -1.04 -12.04 -17.99
CA GLU A 134 0.16 -11.20 -18.13
C GLU A 134 1.08 -11.27 -16.88
N GLY A 135 0.70 -12.08 -15.88
CA GLY A 135 1.31 -12.15 -14.55
C GLY A 135 2.62 -12.92 -14.45
N GLY A 136 3.00 -13.70 -15.46
CA GLY A 136 4.12 -14.65 -15.37
C GLY A 136 3.85 -15.79 -14.38
N SER A 137 4.91 -16.48 -13.92
CA SER A 137 4.78 -17.62 -13.01
C SER A 137 4.89 -17.27 -11.53
N HIS A 138 5.51 -16.14 -11.18
CA HIS A 138 5.77 -15.72 -9.80
C HIS A 138 5.47 -14.24 -9.59
N PHE A 139 5.16 -13.87 -8.35
CA PHE A 139 4.95 -12.49 -7.94
C PHE A 139 6.20 -11.64 -8.21
N GLY A 140 7.37 -12.21 -7.94
CA GLY A 140 8.69 -11.60 -8.12
C GLY A 140 9.31 -11.16 -6.81
N ALA A 141 10.55 -10.68 -6.87
CA ALA A 141 11.28 -10.24 -5.68
C ALA A 141 10.66 -8.98 -5.07
N LEU A 142 10.61 -8.95 -3.74
CA LEU A 142 10.26 -7.80 -2.93
C LEU A 142 11.54 -7.09 -2.51
N THR A 143 11.67 -5.82 -2.88
CA THR A 143 12.83 -5.01 -2.47
C THR A 143 12.56 -4.44 -1.09
N SER A 144 13.50 -4.64 -0.16
CA SER A 144 13.48 -3.97 1.15
C SER A 144 14.16 -2.61 1.04
N ARG A 145 13.39 -1.53 1.15
CA ARG A 145 13.88 -0.15 1.01
C ARG A 145 14.59 0.30 2.29
N VAL A 146 15.75 0.92 2.11
CA VAL A 146 16.47 1.62 3.19
C VAL A 146 16.19 3.10 3.03
N ILE A 147 15.49 3.68 4.02
CA ILE A 147 15.12 5.09 4.01
C ILE A 147 16.32 5.93 4.46
N LEU A 148 16.62 7.01 3.73
CA LEU A 148 17.69 7.91 4.11
C LEU A 148 17.19 8.86 5.22
N PRO A 149 17.83 8.91 6.41
CA PRO A 149 17.32 9.70 7.54
C PRO A 149 17.18 11.20 7.20
N ALA A 150 18.07 11.71 6.34
CA ALA A 150 18.06 13.10 5.90
C ALA A 150 16.81 13.49 5.09
N SER A 151 16.05 12.54 4.55
CA SER A 151 14.78 12.82 3.88
C SER A 151 13.59 12.93 4.83
N LEU A 152 13.76 12.69 6.12
CA LEU A 152 12.71 12.90 7.12
C LEU A 152 13.13 14.12 7.94
N ASN A 153 12.70 15.32 7.54
CA ASN A 153 13.07 16.55 8.23
C ASN A 153 11.87 17.18 8.97
N PRO A 154 11.77 17.05 10.30
CA PRO A 154 10.68 17.65 11.08
C PRO A 154 10.87 19.15 11.37
N SER A 155 11.97 19.77 10.94
CA SER A 155 12.28 21.17 11.30
C SER A 155 11.47 22.19 10.49
N LYS A 156 11.21 23.36 11.11
CA LYS A 156 10.61 24.52 10.44
C LYS A 156 11.08 25.82 11.08
N GLY A 157 11.84 26.63 10.32
CA GLY A 157 12.41 27.87 10.81
C GLY A 157 13.39 27.61 11.96
N HIS A 158 13.15 28.21 13.12
CA HIS A 158 13.97 28.03 14.33
C HIS A 158 13.57 26.82 15.20
N ARG A 159 12.57 26.02 14.77
CA ARG A 159 12.12 24.85 15.52
C ARG A 159 12.74 23.58 14.93
N ASP A 160 13.45 22.83 15.76
CA ASP A 160 14.02 21.52 15.37
C ASP A 160 12.93 20.50 15.05
N VAL A 161 11.80 20.57 15.76
CA VAL A 161 10.60 19.74 15.52
C VAL A 161 9.36 20.63 15.46
N SER A 162 8.66 20.59 14.33
CA SER A 162 7.39 21.27 14.10
C SER A 162 6.38 20.31 13.47
N LEU A 163 5.51 19.75 14.31
CA LEU A 163 4.43 18.87 13.89
C LEU A 163 3.10 19.61 14.01
N LYS A 164 2.22 19.47 13.01
CA LYS A 164 0.83 19.90 13.13
C LYS A 164 -0.05 18.84 12.50
N VAL A 165 -1.06 18.40 13.23
CA VAL A 165 -2.10 17.50 12.74
C VAL A 165 -3.40 18.29 12.65
N ARG A 166 -4.17 18.02 11.61
CA ARG A 166 -5.54 18.47 11.47
C ARG A 166 -6.39 17.28 11.07
N ASP A 167 -7.49 17.09 11.78
CA ASP A 167 -8.40 15.97 11.58
C ASP A 167 -7.66 14.61 11.56
N THR A 168 -8.03 13.68 10.68
CA THR A 168 -7.46 12.33 10.62
C THR A 168 -6.51 12.11 9.43
N ASP A 169 -6.41 13.09 8.53
CA ASP A 169 -5.80 12.95 7.21
C ASP A 169 -4.75 14.01 6.86
N GLU A 170 -4.74 15.17 7.53
CA GLU A 170 -3.76 16.23 7.25
C GLU A 170 -2.63 16.26 8.29
N LEU A 171 -1.41 15.90 7.87
CA LEU A 171 -0.19 16.03 8.66
C LEU A 171 0.75 17.06 8.05
N ARG A 172 1.24 18.00 8.86
CA ARG A 172 2.39 18.83 8.53
C ARG A 172 3.61 18.40 9.33
N PHE A 173 4.60 17.88 8.64
CA PHE A 173 5.87 17.40 9.17
C PHE A 173 6.99 18.37 8.78
N GLY A 174 7.41 19.25 9.70
CA GLY A 174 8.33 20.34 9.39
C GLY A 174 7.73 21.32 8.38
N THR A 175 8.36 21.44 7.22
CA THR A 175 7.87 22.26 6.09
C THR A 175 6.94 21.51 5.15
N GLU A 176 6.82 20.19 5.27
CA GLU A 176 6.07 19.36 4.34
C GLU A 176 4.65 19.08 4.81
N GLU A 177 3.73 19.03 3.85
CA GLU A 177 2.36 18.58 4.03
C GLU A 177 2.25 17.16 3.47
N VAL A 178 1.71 16.26 4.31
CA VAL A 178 1.48 14.85 4.05
C VAL A 178 -0.01 14.63 4.09
N ASP A 179 -0.56 14.27 2.93
CA ASP A 179 -1.97 13.95 2.76
C ASP A 179 -2.18 12.44 2.98
N LEU A 180 -3.02 12.11 3.96
CA LEU A 180 -3.38 10.75 4.36
C LEU A 180 -4.89 10.47 4.18
N SER A 181 -5.57 11.27 3.35
CA SER A 181 -7.01 11.08 3.06
C SER A 181 -7.31 9.69 2.47
N ALA A 182 -6.36 9.12 1.72
CA ALA A 182 -6.43 7.76 1.19
C ALA A 182 -6.07 6.65 2.21
N VAL A 183 -5.78 7.00 3.47
CA VAL A 183 -5.49 6.04 4.56
C VAL A 183 -6.72 5.96 5.46
N GLU A 184 -7.81 5.42 4.90
CA GLU A 184 -9.17 5.43 5.49
C GLU A 184 -9.28 4.73 6.85
N GLN A 185 -8.29 3.91 7.23
CA GLN A 185 -8.26 3.20 8.50
C GLN A 185 -7.81 4.09 9.68
N LEU A 186 -7.40 5.34 9.42
CA LEU A 186 -7.20 6.36 10.44
C LEU A 186 -8.56 6.95 10.84
N ILE A 187 -8.96 6.70 12.08
CA ILE A 187 -10.31 7.07 12.58
C ILE A 187 -10.27 8.17 13.64
N GLU A 188 -9.09 8.49 14.17
CA GLU A 188 -8.96 9.50 15.23
C GLU A 188 -7.69 10.36 15.08
N PRO A 189 -7.77 11.68 15.30
CA PRO A 189 -6.61 12.58 15.25
C PRO A 189 -5.46 12.20 16.18
N GLY A 190 -5.74 11.53 17.30
CA GLY A 190 -4.73 11.06 18.25
C GLY A 190 -3.79 10.01 17.66
N GLN A 191 -4.28 9.21 16.70
CA GLN A 191 -3.45 8.25 15.98
C GLN A 191 -2.45 8.98 15.09
N LEU A 192 -2.90 10.00 14.37
CA LEU A 192 -2.04 10.76 13.47
C LEU A 192 -1.00 11.60 14.25
N ARG A 193 -1.35 12.12 15.43
CA ARG A 193 -0.37 12.75 16.33
C ARG A 193 0.71 11.77 16.80
N ALA A 194 0.30 10.57 17.20
CA ALA A 194 1.22 9.52 17.61
C ALA A 194 2.12 9.05 16.44
N ILE A 195 1.56 8.92 15.23
CA ILE A 195 2.32 8.59 14.01
C ILE A 195 3.35 9.68 13.71
N ALA A 196 2.96 10.96 13.77
CA ALA A 196 3.88 12.07 13.53
C ALA A 196 5.06 12.07 14.53
N ALA A 197 4.78 11.80 15.81
CA ALA A 197 5.81 11.63 16.82
C ALA A 197 6.69 10.39 16.55
N ALA A 198 6.08 9.28 16.13
CA ALA A 198 6.78 8.06 15.77
C ALA A 198 7.70 8.22 14.56
N MET A 199 7.36 9.08 13.59
CA MET A 199 8.25 9.43 12.48
C MET A 199 9.51 10.15 12.97
N VAL A 200 9.38 11.10 13.92
CA VAL A 200 10.53 11.77 14.56
C VAL A 200 11.35 10.78 15.38
N TYR A 201 10.68 9.94 16.16
CA TYR A 201 11.32 8.91 16.98
C TYR A 201 12.12 7.92 16.11
N ALA A 202 11.53 7.41 15.04
CA ALA A 202 12.19 6.54 14.08
C ALA A 202 13.39 7.22 13.43
N GLN A 203 13.28 8.48 13.03
CA GLN A 203 14.38 9.27 12.46
C GLN A 203 15.55 9.45 13.44
N ARG A 204 15.27 9.63 14.73
CA ARG A 204 16.29 9.86 15.76
C ARG A 204 17.03 8.59 16.17
N TYR A 205 16.34 7.44 16.22
CA TYR A 205 16.87 6.23 16.85
C TYR A 205 17.06 5.03 15.92
N TYR A 206 16.34 4.97 14.80
CA TYR A 206 16.23 3.74 14.01
C TYR A 206 16.60 3.88 12.54
N PHE A 207 16.31 5.01 11.89
CA PHE A 207 16.74 5.20 10.51
C PHE A 207 18.26 5.37 10.47
N ASP A 208 18.92 4.42 9.80
CA ASP A 208 20.34 4.44 9.50
C ASP A 208 20.58 3.90 8.08
N ALA A 209 21.83 3.89 7.64
CA ALA A 209 22.17 3.42 6.30
C ALA A 209 22.09 1.88 6.13
N GLN A 210 21.64 1.10 7.11
CA GLN A 210 21.66 -0.36 7.07
C GLN A 210 20.27 -0.98 7.25
N LYS A 211 19.40 -0.38 8.07
CA LYS A 211 18.09 -0.92 8.39
C LYS A 211 17.07 -0.60 7.31
N ASN A 212 16.35 -1.63 6.87
CA ASN A 212 15.21 -1.44 5.98
C ASN A 212 13.99 -0.91 6.74
N LEU A 213 13.01 -0.38 6.00
CA LEU A 213 11.80 0.20 6.57
C LEU A 213 11.07 -0.79 7.50
N SER A 214 10.93 -2.06 7.09
CA SER A 214 10.23 -3.07 7.87
C SER A 214 10.86 -3.30 9.24
N ALA A 215 12.20 -3.39 9.32
CA ALA A 215 12.94 -3.53 10.58
C ALA A 215 12.84 -2.28 11.47
N VAL A 216 12.76 -1.08 10.87
CA VAL A 216 12.52 0.16 11.62
C VAL A 216 11.12 0.15 12.22
N LEU A 217 10.10 -0.22 11.44
CA LEU A 217 8.73 -0.37 11.92
C LEU A 217 8.66 -1.37 13.10
N ASP A 218 9.30 -2.53 12.98
CA ASP A 218 9.37 -3.53 14.06
C ASP A 218 9.94 -2.93 15.35
N SER A 219 11.01 -2.16 15.22
CA SER A 219 11.71 -1.58 16.37
C SER A 219 10.85 -0.53 17.08
N VAL A 220 10.20 0.36 16.32
CA VAL A 220 9.27 1.37 16.86
C VAL A 220 8.09 0.70 17.55
N MET A 221 7.44 -0.27 16.91
CA MET A 221 6.27 -0.94 17.50
C MET A 221 6.65 -1.72 18.77
N LYS A 222 7.82 -2.34 18.80
CA LYS A 222 8.33 -3.07 19.98
C LYS A 222 8.63 -2.15 21.17
N ASP A 223 9.11 -0.94 20.92
CA ASP A 223 9.30 0.03 22.00
C ASP A 223 7.97 0.54 22.56
N ILE A 224 7.01 0.83 21.67
CA ILE A 224 5.64 1.22 22.07
C ILE A 224 4.99 0.10 22.89
N GLU A 225 5.13 -1.16 22.49
CA GLU A 225 4.59 -2.31 23.24
C GLU A 225 5.19 -2.41 24.65
N ARG A 226 6.48 -2.10 24.81
CA ARG A 226 7.21 -2.23 26.08
C ARG A 226 7.02 -1.04 27.01
N GLN A 227 6.95 0.16 26.47
CA GLN A 227 7.05 1.42 27.22
C GLN A 227 5.78 2.28 27.11
N GLY A 228 4.81 1.86 26.30
CA GLY A 228 3.64 2.66 25.97
C GLY A 228 3.93 3.75 24.94
N LEU A 229 2.90 4.52 24.59
CA LEU A 229 3.00 5.61 23.60
C LEU A 229 3.87 6.78 24.07
N ASP A 230 4.09 6.90 25.38
CA ASP A 230 4.92 7.96 25.97
C ASP A 230 6.38 7.89 25.50
N VAL A 231 6.86 6.74 25.05
CA VAL A 231 8.22 6.58 24.49
C VAL A 231 8.48 7.49 23.28
N LEU A 232 7.42 7.90 22.58
CA LEU A 232 7.49 8.72 21.37
C LEU A 232 7.74 10.21 21.66
N SER A 233 7.73 10.62 22.93
CA SER A 233 7.85 12.02 23.33
C SER A 233 8.75 12.19 24.55
N ASP A 234 9.62 13.19 24.52
CA ASP A 234 10.42 13.61 25.69
C ASP A 234 9.57 14.32 26.78
N ARG A 235 8.26 14.48 26.54
CA ARG A 235 7.27 15.12 27.43
C ARG A 235 6.05 14.23 27.58
N VAL A 236 5.34 14.36 28.70
CA VAL A 236 4.03 13.72 28.89
C VAL A 236 3.04 14.29 27.88
N VAL A 237 2.47 13.43 27.04
CA VAL A 237 1.50 13.78 26.01
C VAL A 237 0.26 12.92 26.22
N SER A 238 -0.88 13.56 26.50
CA SER A 238 -2.12 12.85 26.87
C SER A 238 -3.09 12.64 25.70
N ASP A 239 -2.69 12.96 24.47
CA ASP A 239 -3.57 12.99 23.30
C ASP A 239 -3.12 12.07 22.16
N PHE A 240 -2.27 11.09 22.47
CA PHE A 240 -1.88 10.00 21.57
C PHE A 240 -2.85 8.82 21.66
N SER A 241 -3.17 8.26 20.50
CA SER A 241 -3.96 7.03 20.36
C SER A 241 -3.13 5.95 19.68
N GLY A 242 -3.41 4.68 19.98
CA GLY A 242 -2.71 3.55 19.37
C GLY A 242 -2.91 3.51 17.84
N PHE A 243 -1.84 3.18 17.13
CA PHE A 243 -1.81 3.04 15.67
C PHE A 243 -1.08 1.75 15.28
N ARG A 244 -1.28 1.28 14.04
CA ARG A 244 -0.58 0.10 13.52
C ARG A 244 0.62 0.54 12.69
N ARG A 245 1.59 -0.37 12.54
CA ARG A 245 2.77 -0.14 11.70
C ARG A 245 2.45 0.29 10.26
N PHE A 246 1.28 -0.12 9.73
CA PHE A 246 0.86 0.15 8.36
C PHE A 246 0.59 1.64 8.14
N GLU A 247 -0.07 2.31 9.09
CA GLU A 247 -0.33 3.75 9.01
C GLU A 247 0.97 4.56 9.17
N LEU A 248 1.89 4.10 10.02
CA LEU A 248 3.23 4.70 10.13
C LEU A 248 4.01 4.56 8.81
N ALA A 249 3.99 3.38 8.19
CA ALA A 249 4.60 3.16 6.89
C ALA A 249 3.96 4.06 5.81
N ALA A 250 2.63 4.14 5.78
CA ALA A 250 1.89 4.95 4.83
C ALA A 250 2.23 6.44 4.93
N ALA A 251 2.37 6.97 6.16
CA ALA A 251 2.79 8.35 6.42
C ALA A 251 4.21 8.64 5.94
N ILE A 252 5.15 7.72 6.21
CA ILE A 252 6.53 7.83 5.74
C ILE A 252 6.58 7.81 4.20
N ASN A 253 5.86 6.89 3.57
CA ASN A 253 5.84 6.71 2.11
C ASN A 253 5.26 7.90 1.36
N ARG A 254 4.42 8.72 2.01
CA ARG A 254 3.76 9.88 1.42
C ARG A 254 4.52 11.19 1.64
N LEU A 255 5.67 11.17 2.32
CA LEU A 255 6.58 12.30 2.35
C LEU A 255 7.13 12.57 0.94
N ARG A 256 6.95 13.79 0.44
CA ARG A 256 7.40 14.17 -0.92
C ARG A 256 8.91 14.25 -1.01
N SER A 257 9.60 14.53 0.09
CA SER A 257 11.05 14.54 0.14
C SER A 257 11.69 13.17 0.35
N LEU A 258 10.90 12.11 0.57
CA LEU A 258 11.40 10.78 0.89
C LEU A 258 12.46 10.32 -0.11
N LYS A 259 13.62 9.91 0.41
CA LYS A 259 14.69 9.31 -0.37
C LYS A 259 14.99 7.92 0.16
N ILE A 260 15.13 7.00 -0.78
CA ILE A 260 15.54 5.62 -0.51
C ILE A 260 16.95 5.42 -1.08
N ARG A 261 17.72 4.52 -0.47
CA ARG A 261 19.01 4.12 -1.06
C ARG A 261 18.76 3.23 -2.27
N ASP A 262 19.46 3.54 -3.36
CA ASP A 262 19.50 2.74 -4.59
C ASP A 262 20.08 1.33 -4.38
#